data_AF-B8GKC7-F1
#
_entry.id   AF-B8GKC7-F1
#
_cell.length_a   1.000
_cell.length_b   1.000
_cell.length_c   1.000
_cell.angle_alpha   90.00
_cell.angle_beta   90.00
_cell.angle_gamma   90.00
#
_symmetry.space_group_name_H-M   'P 1'
#
loop_
_entity.id
_entity.type
_entity.pdbx_description
1 polymer ?
#
loop_
_entity_poly.entity_id
_entity_poly.type
_entity_poly.pdbx_seq_one_letter_code
_entity_poly.pdbx_strand_id
1 'polypeptide(L)'
;MTGHLRPVWYITLTLMLISVILTAGCTSAPSGKPVVIGQLQTVEALTPFMPAAPPGWNVTQEPLGEEINDSAGKPTVISVSGAYMNSTNSAMTADIMIQDSANATAGAREAWASFQPSDSGDAYLKQVTVDGFPAWETYLKPDQYSAMIAVNDRYMVVIAVTSTQRADLEAFEKQVNLTGLAALT
;
A
#
# COMPACT_ATOMS: atom_id res chain seq x y z
N MET A 1 -31.31 -21.91 -1.76
CA MET A 1 -30.50 -20.71 -2.08
C MET A 1 -30.03 -20.12 -0.77
N THR A 2 -28.91 -20.59 -0.26
CA THR A 2 -28.36 -20.21 1.05
C THR A 2 -27.10 -19.39 0.79
N GLY A 3 -27.22 -18.07 0.96
CA GLY A 3 -26.09 -17.16 0.94
C GLY A 3 -25.14 -17.52 2.07
N HIS A 4 -23.96 -18.03 1.73
CA HIS A 4 -22.86 -18.13 2.67
C HIS A 4 -22.25 -16.74 2.82
N LEU A 5 -22.79 -15.97 3.78
CA LEU A 5 -22.05 -14.90 4.42
C LEU A 5 -20.82 -15.55 5.08
N ARG A 6 -19.68 -15.45 4.42
CA ARG A 6 -18.41 -15.99 4.93
C ARG A 6 -17.88 -15.09 6.05
N PRO A 7 -17.25 -15.66 7.10
CA PRO A 7 -16.98 -14.97 8.35
C PRO A 7 -15.87 -13.93 8.22
N VAL A 8 -16.10 -12.79 8.90
CA VAL A 8 -15.25 -11.59 9.10
C VAL A 8 -13.77 -11.85 9.49
N TRP A 9 -13.41 -13.09 9.76
CA TRP A 9 -12.12 -13.52 10.30
C TRP A 9 -10.99 -13.57 9.26
N TYR A 10 -11.29 -13.61 7.95
CA TYR A 10 -10.24 -13.59 6.91
C TYR A 10 -9.71 -12.18 6.62
N ILE A 11 -10.47 -11.13 6.94
CA ILE A 11 -10.07 -9.73 6.72
C ILE A 11 -8.97 -9.31 7.71
N THR A 12 -8.92 -9.93 8.89
CA THR A 12 -7.93 -9.63 9.94
C THR A 12 -6.52 -10.16 9.69
N LEU A 13 -6.32 -11.15 8.79
CA LEU A 13 -5.00 -11.75 8.59
C LEU A 13 -4.18 -11.01 7.52
N THR A 14 -4.81 -10.49 6.47
CA THR A 14 -4.13 -9.68 5.44
C THR A 14 -3.82 -8.26 5.91
N LEU A 15 -4.62 -7.73 6.84
CA LEU A 15 -4.35 -6.49 7.58
C LEU A 15 -3.07 -6.55 8.41
N MET A 16 -2.55 -7.72 8.81
CA MET A 16 -1.31 -7.77 9.60
C MET A 16 -0.06 -7.32 8.83
N LEU A 17 -0.04 -7.44 7.49
CA LEU A 17 1.11 -6.98 6.70
C LEU A 17 1.10 -5.47 6.45
N ILE A 18 -0.08 -4.85 6.38
CA ILE A 18 -0.21 -3.38 6.41
C ILE A 18 -0.02 -2.86 7.85
N SER A 19 -0.46 -3.61 8.86
CA SER A 19 -0.38 -3.23 10.27
C SER A 19 1.04 -3.32 10.86
N VAL A 20 1.99 -4.03 10.24
CA VAL A 20 3.41 -4.02 10.64
C VAL A 20 4.08 -2.67 10.32
N ILE A 21 3.51 -1.83 9.46
CA ILE A 21 4.10 -0.55 9.05
C ILE A 21 3.72 0.61 10.01
N LEU A 22 2.73 0.44 10.89
CA LEU A 22 2.18 1.54 11.72
C LEU A 22 2.61 1.57 13.19
N THR A 23 3.40 0.61 13.69
CA THR A 23 3.81 0.55 15.11
C THR A 23 5.26 0.98 15.41
N ALA A 24 5.88 1.78 14.54
CA ALA A 24 7.15 2.44 14.86
C ALA A 24 6.91 3.82 15.52
N GLY A 25 6.38 3.81 16.74
CA GLY A 25 6.46 4.94 17.64
C GLY A 25 7.62 4.74 18.62
N CYS A 26 8.76 5.39 18.40
CA CYS A 26 9.61 6.01 19.43
C CYS A 26 10.88 6.66 18.84
N THR A 27 10.84 8.00 18.78
CA THR A 27 11.96 8.95 18.95
C THR A 27 13.28 8.69 18.20
N SER A 28 13.44 9.37 17.06
CA SER A 28 14.70 9.96 16.62
C SER A 28 14.37 11.22 15.83
N ALA A 29 14.86 12.39 16.26
CA ALA A 29 14.69 13.62 15.49
C ALA A 29 15.48 13.49 14.17
N PRO A 30 14.84 13.63 12.99
CA PRO A 30 15.59 13.56 11.75
C PRO A 30 16.47 14.81 11.62
N SER A 31 17.78 14.60 11.54
CA SER A 31 18.70 15.60 10.99
C SER A 31 18.49 15.61 9.47
N GLY A 32 17.64 16.52 9.00
CA GLY A 32 17.34 16.73 7.59
C GLY A 32 16.79 18.14 7.39
N LYS A 33 16.96 18.68 6.19
CA LYS A 33 16.45 20.00 5.77
C LYS A 33 14.98 20.16 6.21
N PRO A 34 14.52 21.37 6.59
CA PRO A 34 13.13 21.59 6.97
C PRO A 34 12.20 21.09 5.85
N VAL A 35 11.41 20.06 6.15
CA VAL A 35 10.42 19.53 5.23
C VAL A 35 9.21 20.45 5.27
N VAL A 36 8.83 20.98 4.11
CA VAL A 36 7.60 21.76 3.97
C VAL A 36 6.44 20.77 3.99
N ILE A 37 5.76 20.68 5.13
CA ILE A 37 4.54 19.88 5.28
C ILE A 37 3.45 20.51 4.43
N GLY A 38 2.93 19.75 3.46
CA GLY A 38 1.82 20.16 2.62
C GLY A 38 0.49 20.10 3.35
N GLN A 39 -0.59 20.41 2.64
CA GLN A 39 -1.94 20.08 3.07
C GLN A 39 -2.26 18.65 2.64
N LEU A 40 -2.83 17.82 3.53
CA LEU A 40 -3.30 16.48 3.18
C LEU A 40 -4.38 16.52 2.08
N GLN A 41 -4.33 15.56 1.17
CA GLN A 41 -5.42 15.28 0.23
C GLN A 41 -6.65 14.80 0.98
N THR A 42 -7.82 14.91 0.39
CA THR A 42 -9.04 14.29 0.93
C THR A 42 -9.16 12.85 0.44
N VAL A 43 -9.99 12.05 1.11
CA VAL A 43 -10.36 10.70 0.65
C VAL A 43 -10.88 10.76 -0.79
N GLU A 44 -11.77 11.71 -1.09
CA GLU A 44 -12.37 11.88 -2.42
C GLU A 44 -11.33 12.23 -3.50
N ALA A 45 -10.26 12.93 -3.13
CA ALA A 45 -9.17 13.25 -4.05
C ALA A 45 -8.29 12.03 -4.37
N LEU A 46 -8.12 11.11 -3.41
CA LEU A 46 -7.32 9.89 -3.58
C LEU A 46 -8.11 8.72 -4.18
N THR A 47 -9.43 8.64 -3.94
CA THR A 47 -10.29 7.54 -4.43
C THR A 47 -10.15 7.26 -5.93
N PRO A 48 -10.09 8.26 -6.83
CA PRO A 48 -9.95 8.01 -8.28
C PRO A 48 -8.64 7.32 -8.68
N PHE A 49 -7.64 7.28 -7.79
CA PHE A 49 -6.36 6.61 -8.04
C PHE A 49 -6.36 5.13 -7.67
N MET A 50 -7.43 4.66 -7.01
CA MET A 50 -7.60 3.23 -6.80
C MET A 50 -7.77 2.53 -8.15
N PRO A 51 -6.94 1.52 -8.46
CA PRO A 51 -6.96 0.90 -9.77
C PRO A 51 -8.24 0.10 -10.00
N ALA A 52 -8.64 0.00 -11.26
CA ALA A 52 -9.58 -1.03 -11.67
C ALA A 52 -8.96 -2.41 -11.46
N ALA A 53 -9.80 -3.44 -11.33
CA ALA A 53 -9.32 -4.82 -11.27
C ALA A 53 -8.64 -5.19 -12.61
N PRO A 54 -7.41 -5.76 -12.60
CA PRO A 54 -6.79 -6.32 -13.79
C PRO A 54 -7.65 -7.44 -14.41
N PRO A 55 -7.41 -7.83 -15.67
CA PRO A 55 -8.10 -8.95 -16.29
C PRO A 55 -8.03 -10.23 -15.43
N GLY A 56 -9.18 -10.86 -15.20
CA GLY A 56 -9.27 -12.06 -14.37
C GLY A 56 -9.42 -11.80 -12.87
N TRP A 57 -9.40 -10.54 -12.42
CA TRP A 57 -9.63 -10.13 -11.03
C TRP A 57 -10.97 -9.38 -10.90
N ASN A 58 -11.56 -9.41 -9.70
CA ASN A 58 -12.75 -8.63 -9.36
C ASN A 58 -12.47 -7.77 -8.13
N VAL A 59 -13.08 -6.58 -8.10
CA VAL A 59 -13.15 -5.77 -6.89
C VAL A 59 -14.06 -6.47 -5.87
N THR A 60 -13.59 -6.65 -4.65
CA THR A 60 -14.36 -7.22 -3.53
C THR A 60 -14.66 -6.19 -2.44
N GLN A 61 -13.91 -5.09 -2.41
CA GLN A 61 -14.14 -3.97 -1.53
C GLN A 61 -14.04 -2.68 -2.34
N GLU A 62 -15.09 -1.86 -2.29
CA GLU A 62 -15.03 -0.50 -2.81
C GLU A 62 -13.99 0.33 -2.04
N PRO A 63 -13.40 1.38 -2.65
CA PRO A 63 -12.44 2.23 -1.99
C PRO A 63 -12.89 2.70 -0.60
N LEU A 64 -12.16 2.29 0.44
CA LEU A 64 -12.41 2.69 1.82
C LEU A 64 -11.37 3.71 2.24
N GLY A 65 -11.83 4.90 2.64
CA GLY A 65 -10.99 5.97 3.15
C GLY A 65 -10.77 5.86 4.66
N GLU A 66 -9.55 6.17 5.10
CA GLU A 66 -9.19 6.27 6.52
C GLU A 66 -8.42 7.56 6.79
N GLU A 67 -8.62 8.10 7.99
CA GLU A 67 -7.90 9.28 8.52
C GLU A 67 -7.23 8.89 9.84
N ILE A 68 -5.91 9.13 9.92
CA ILE A 68 -5.15 8.95 11.16
C ILE A 68 -4.87 10.31 11.76
N ASN A 69 -5.34 10.49 13.00
CA ASN A 69 -5.18 11.71 13.77
C ASN A 69 -4.05 11.60 14.80
N ASP A 70 -3.36 12.71 15.06
CA ASP A 70 -2.44 12.81 16.19
C ASP A 70 -3.20 12.87 17.53
N SER A 71 -2.45 12.93 18.63
CA SER A 71 -3.03 13.02 19.98
C SER A 71 -3.83 14.31 20.24
N ALA A 72 -3.66 15.33 19.40
CA ALA A 72 -4.44 16.57 19.43
C ALA A 72 -5.68 16.53 18.52
N GLY A 73 -5.92 15.41 17.82
CA GLY A 73 -7.06 15.23 16.91
C GLY A 73 -6.84 15.85 15.54
N LYS A 74 -5.61 16.20 15.16
CA LYS A 74 -5.30 16.75 13.84
C LYS A 74 -4.94 15.62 12.86
N PRO A 75 -5.45 15.64 11.61
CA PRO A 75 -5.09 14.64 10.62
C PRO A 75 -3.62 14.71 10.25
N THR A 76 -3.00 13.54 10.24
CA THR A 76 -1.59 13.33 9.91
C THR A 76 -1.39 12.43 8.70
N VAL A 77 -2.37 11.56 8.43
CA VAL A 77 -2.38 10.67 7.29
C VAL A 77 -3.80 10.54 6.76
N ILE A 78 -3.93 10.54 5.44
CA ILE A 78 -5.14 10.11 4.74
C ILE A 78 -4.76 8.91 3.89
N SER A 79 -5.57 7.86 3.94
CA SER A 79 -5.38 6.70 3.08
C SER A 79 -6.68 6.28 2.40
N VAL A 80 -6.54 5.62 1.26
CA VAL A 80 -7.62 4.90 0.59
C VAL A 80 -7.14 3.50 0.29
N SER A 81 -7.98 2.51 0.61
CA SER A 81 -7.67 1.10 0.36
C SER A 81 -8.75 0.41 -0.45
N GLY A 82 -8.39 -0.66 -1.15
CA GLY A 82 -9.31 -1.52 -1.88
C GLY A 82 -8.79 -2.94 -1.98
N ALA A 83 -9.71 -3.88 -2.10
CA ALA A 83 -9.42 -5.31 -2.11
C ALA A 83 -9.98 -5.97 -3.37
N TYR A 84 -9.25 -6.98 -3.84
CA TYR A 84 -9.52 -7.70 -5.06
C TYR A 84 -9.36 -9.20 -4.84
N MET A 85 -10.08 -9.97 -5.65
CA MET A 85 -10.01 -11.42 -5.64
C MET A 85 -10.02 -11.97 -7.05
N ASN A 86 -9.21 -13.00 -7.31
CA ASN A 86 -9.18 -13.63 -8.61
C ASN A 86 -10.53 -14.32 -8.90
N SER A 87 -11.00 -14.18 -10.14
CA SER A 87 -12.31 -14.68 -10.59
C SER A 87 -12.43 -16.20 -10.57
N THR A 88 -11.28 -16.89 -10.68
CA THR A 88 -11.22 -18.35 -10.82
C THR A 88 -10.65 -19.04 -9.59
N ASN A 89 -9.88 -18.33 -8.77
CA ASN A 89 -9.27 -18.85 -7.55
C ASN A 89 -9.42 -17.86 -6.39
N SER A 90 -10.40 -18.08 -5.52
CA SER A 90 -10.65 -17.19 -4.38
C SER A 90 -9.55 -17.19 -3.30
N ALA A 91 -8.55 -18.08 -3.39
CA ALA A 91 -7.38 -18.03 -2.51
C ALA A 91 -6.36 -16.99 -2.98
N MET A 92 -6.49 -16.48 -4.21
CA MET A 92 -5.67 -15.40 -4.73
C MET A 92 -6.37 -14.07 -4.48
N THR A 93 -5.72 -13.24 -3.67
CA THR A 93 -6.24 -11.95 -3.20
C THR A 93 -5.22 -10.85 -3.46
N ALA A 94 -5.69 -9.62 -3.58
CA ALA A 94 -4.83 -8.45 -3.59
C ALA A 94 -5.45 -7.32 -2.78
N ASP A 95 -4.60 -6.57 -2.10
CA ASP A 95 -4.96 -5.39 -1.33
C ASP A 95 -4.06 -4.24 -1.77
N ILE A 96 -4.67 -3.09 -2.01
CA ILE A 96 -3.98 -1.87 -2.42
C ILE A 96 -4.31 -0.77 -1.44
N MET A 97 -3.29 -0.01 -1.05
CA MET A 97 -3.43 1.18 -0.23
C MET A 97 -2.65 2.33 -0.87
N ILE A 98 -3.29 3.48 -0.96
CA ILE A 98 -2.66 4.75 -1.31
C ILE A 98 -2.70 5.62 -0.07
N GLN A 99 -1.55 6.09 0.36
CA GLN A 99 -1.40 6.90 1.57
C GLN A 99 -0.80 8.26 1.23
N ASP A 100 -1.38 9.33 1.76
CA ASP A 100 -0.82 10.69 1.80
C ASP A 100 -0.42 11.04 3.24
N SER A 101 0.85 11.40 3.44
CA SER A 101 1.33 11.96 4.71
C SER A 101 1.66 13.45 4.63
N ALA A 102 1.30 14.13 3.53
CA ALA A 102 1.61 15.54 3.26
C ALA A 102 3.09 15.89 3.46
N ASN A 103 3.98 15.01 3.00
CA ASN A 103 5.43 15.06 3.19
C ASN A 103 5.90 14.88 4.65
N ALA A 104 5.03 14.51 5.58
CA ALA A 104 5.49 14.11 6.90
C ALA A 104 6.36 12.86 6.76
N THR A 105 7.57 12.92 7.31
CA THR A 105 8.52 11.80 7.35
C THR A 105 8.18 10.78 8.43
N ALA A 106 6.91 10.68 8.85
CA ALA A 106 6.45 9.73 9.85
C ALA A 106 5.74 8.55 9.16
N GLY A 107 5.75 7.38 9.79
CA GLY A 107 5.02 6.19 9.34
C GLY A 107 5.67 5.50 8.13
N ALA A 108 4.87 5.13 7.13
CA ALA A 108 5.29 4.30 5.99
C ALA A 108 6.53 4.83 5.25
N ARG A 109 6.69 6.15 5.09
CA ARG A 109 7.85 6.75 4.41
C ARG A 109 9.16 6.58 5.20
N GLU A 110 9.11 6.65 6.52
CA GLU A 110 10.27 6.44 7.39
C GLU A 110 10.73 4.98 7.32
N ALA A 111 9.78 4.05 7.45
CA ALA A 111 10.04 2.63 7.31
C ALA A 111 10.68 2.32 5.95
N TRP A 112 10.09 2.85 4.86
CA TRP A 112 10.60 2.70 3.50
C TRP A 112 12.07 3.14 3.35
N ALA A 113 12.44 4.26 3.96
CA ALA A 113 13.80 4.80 3.87
C ALA A 113 14.83 3.99 4.69
N SER A 114 14.36 3.23 5.68
CA SER A 114 15.22 2.42 6.57
C SER A 114 15.55 1.04 6.01
N PHE A 115 14.80 0.56 5.01
CA PHE A 115 14.96 -0.78 4.46
C PHE A 115 16.34 -1.03 3.86
N GLN A 116 16.79 -2.28 3.99
CA GLN A 116 18.02 -2.78 3.41
C GLN A 116 17.71 -4.05 2.61
N PRO A 117 18.33 -4.26 1.43
CA PRO A 117 18.08 -5.45 0.64
C PRO A 117 18.43 -6.72 1.41
N SER A 118 17.64 -7.78 1.22
CA SER A 118 17.89 -9.10 1.80
C SER A 118 17.32 -10.20 0.91
N ASP A 119 17.92 -11.38 0.97
CA ASP A 119 17.46 -12.59 0.27
C ASP A 119 17.88 -13.83 1.05
N SER A 120 16.91 -14.65 1.42
CA SER A 120 17.10 -15.91 2.14
C SER A 120 16.58 -17.13 1.36
N GLY A 121 16.14 -16.95 0.11
CA GLY A 121 15.47 -17.98 -0.68
C GLY A 121 14.01 -18.28 -0.26
N ASP A 122 13.64 -18.06 1.01
CA ASP A 122 12.26 -18.12 1.50
C ASP A 122 11.56 -16.76 1.47
N ALA A 123 12.35 -15.69 1.52
CA ALA A 123 11.88 -14.34 1.36
C ALA A 123 12.97 -13.49 0.69
N TYR A 124 12.54 -12.42 0.01
CA TYR A 124 13.46 -11.36 -0.38
C TYR A 124 12.82 -10.00 -0.15
N LEU A 125 13.68 -9.00 0.01
CA LEU A 125 13.36 -7.58 -0.07
C LEU A 125 14.41 -6.96 -1.00
N LYS A 126 13.96 -6.34 -2.09
CA LYS A 126 14.86 -5.73 -3.08
C LYS A 126 14.33 -4.39 -3.55
N GLN A 127 15.25 -3.50 -3.90
CA GLN A 127 14.90 -2.21 -4.48
C GLN A 127 14.64 -2.40 -5.98
N VAL A 128 13.53 -1.84 -6.46
CA VAL A 128 13.11 -1.87 -7.86
C VAL A 128 12.60 -0.50 -8.30
N THR A 129 12.10 -0.42 -9.54
CA THR A 129 11.42 0.75 -10.08
C THR A 129 10.09 0.31 -10.70
N VAL A 130 9.02 1.03 -10.38
CA VAL A 130 7.67 0.82 -10.95
C VAL A 130 7.24 2.12 -11.60
N ASP A 131 7.02 2.10 -12.92
CA ASP A 131 6.68 3.29 -13.73
C ASP A 131 7.61 4.50 -13.49
N GLY A 132 8.90 4.25 -13.30
CA GLY A 132 9.90 5.29 -13.02
C GLY A 132 9.99 5.73 -11.54
N PHE A 133 9.10 5.24 -10.66
CA PHE A 133 9.12 5.54 -9.23
C PHE A 133 9.92 4.50 -8.43
N PRO A 134 10.70 4.92 -7.42
CA PRO A 134 11.45 3.99 -6.58
C PRO A 134 10.51 3.16 -5.71
N ALA A 135 10.77 1.86 -5.64
CA ALA A 135 9.96 0.94 -4.85
C ALA A 135 10.80 -0.13 -4.16
N TRP A 136 10.22 -0.72 -3.12
CA TRP A 136 10.69 -1.96 -2.54
C TRP A 136 9.75 -3.10 -2.94
N GLU A 137 10.29 -4.13 -3.58
CA GLU A 137 9.57 -5.37 -3.87
C GLU A 137 9.92 -6.40 -2.81
N THR A 138 8.90 -7.03 -2.23
CA THR A 138 9.04 -8.11 -1.26
C THR A 138 8.41 -9.38 -1.82
N TYR A 139 9.02 -10.51 -1.51
CA TYR A 139 8.40 -11.81 -1.64
C TYR A 139 8.55 -12.58 -0.33
N LEU A 140 7.52 -13.32 0.02
CA LEU A 140 7.50 -14.23 1.14
C LEU A 140 6.81 -15.52 0.71
N LYS A 141 7.47 -16.66 0.93
CA LYS A 141 6.87 -17.97 0.68
C LYS A 141 5.58 -18.17 1.50
N PRO A 142 4.61 -18.92 0.97
CA PRO A 142 4.69 -19.62 -0.32
C PRO A 142 4.47 -18.70 -1.51
N ASP A 143 3.56 -17.73 -1.41
CA ASP A 143 2.93 -17.11 -2.58
C ASP A 143 2.56 -15.64 -2.31
N GLN A 144 3.36 -14.93 -1.53
CA GLN A 144 3.07 -13.53 -1.20
C GLN A 144 4.08 -12.60 -1.86
N TYR A 145 3.56 -11.69 -2.67
CA TYR A 145 4.32 -10.65 -3.36
C TYR A 145 3.80 -9.28 -2.90
N SER A 146 4.68 -8.30 -2.74
CA SER A 146 4.25 -6.93 -2.51
C SER A 146 5.21 -5.90 -3.11
N ALA A 147 4.67 -4.72 -3.39
CA ALA A 147 5.43 -3.55 -3.77
C ALA A 147 5.06 -2.38 -2.86
N MET A 148 6.07 -1.66 -2.39
CA MET A 148 5.93 -0.43 -1.61
C MET A 148 6.60 0.70 -2.38
N ILE A 149 5.79 1.48 -3.08
CA ILE A 149 6.19 2.45 -4.11
C ILE A 149 6.13 3.85 -3.52
N ALA A 150 7.27 4.54 -3.50
CA ALA A 150 7.33 5.93 -3.07
C ALA A 150 7.07 6.84 -4.28
N VAL A 151 6.00 7.63 -4.21
CA VAL A 151 5.61 8.57 -5.26
C VAL A 151 5.87 9.99 -4.76
N ASN A 152 6.88 10.62 -5.37
CA ASN A 152 7.52 11.84 -4.85
C ASN A 152 7.95 11.65 -3.38
N ASP A 153 8.06 12.74 -2.61
CA ASP A 153 8.31 12.71 -1.17
C ASP A 153 7.02 12.71 -0.33
N ARG A 154 5.90 12.29 -0.94
CA ARG A 154 4.56 12.50 -0.37
C ARG A 154 3.72 11.24 -0.21
N TYR A 155 3.54 10.50 -1.31
CA TYR A 155 2.60 9.39 -1.32
C TYR A 155 3.33 8.07 -1.21
N MET A 156 2.69 7.13 -0.51
CA MET A 156 3.09 5.74 -0.50
C MET A 156 1.99 4.90 -1.12
N VAL A 157 2.34 4.09 -2.11
CA VAL A 157 1.44 3.09 -2.67
C VAL A 157 1.93 1.72 -2.25
N VAL A 158 1.07 0.98 -1.56
CA VAL A 158 1.31 -0.40 -1.14
C VAL A 158 0.42 -1.31 -1.97
N ILE A 159 1.00 -2.30 -2.62
CA ILE A 159 0.29 -3.35 -3.35
C ILE A 159 0.73 -4.66 -2.73
N ALA A 160 -0.19 -5.44 -2.18
CA ALA A 160 0.07 -6.76 -1.65
C ALA A 160 -0.78 -7.78 -2.43
N VAL A 161 -0.16 -8.85 -2.90
CA VAL A 161 -0.82 -9.90 -3.69
C VAL A 161 -0.45 -11.26 -3.12
N THR A 162 -1.47 -12.04 -2.79
CA THR A 162 -1.33 -13.48 -2.58
C THR A 162 -1.61 -14.17 -3.91
N SER A 163 -0.57 -14.67 -4.55
CA SER A 163 -0.63 -15.36 -5.85
C SER A 163 0.59 -16.25 -6.03
N THR A 164 0.41 -17.34 -6.77
CA THR A 164 1.51 -18.24 -7.16
C THR A 164 2.49 -17.62 -8.16
N GLN A 165 2.17 -16.45 -8.71
CA GLN A 165 2.99 -15.78 -9.71
C GLN A 165 3.20 -14.30 -9.40
N ARG A 166 4.46 -13.85 -9.48
CA ARG A 166 4.84 -12.42 -9.44
C ARG A 166 4.11 -11.59 -10.51
N ALA A 167 3.72 -12.21 -11.62
CA ALA A 167 3.03 -11.53 -12.73
C ALA A 167 1.70 -10.89 -12.30
N ASP A 168 1.04 -11.39 -11.24
CA ASP A 168 -0.17 -10.75 -10.73
C ASP A 168 0.14 -9.44 -9.97
N LEU A 169 1.26 -9.38 -9.24
CA LEU A 169 1.74 -8.10 -8.68
C LEU A 169 2.00 -7.09 -9.79
N GLU A 170 2.71 -7.51 -10.85
CA GLU A 170 2.99 -6.64 -12.00
C GLU A 170 1.71 -6.16 -12.71
N ALA A 171 0.67 -6.99 -12.75
CA ALA A 171 -0.61 -6.61 -13.33
C ALA A 171 -1.28 -5.48 -12.54
N PHE A 172 -1.22 -5.50 -11.20
CA PHE A 172 -1.72 -4.42 -10.36
C PHE A 172 -0.84 -3.17 -10.41
N GLU A 173 0.49 -3.32 -10.40
CA GLU A 173 1.43 -2.21 -10.55
C GLU A 173 1.12 -1.37 -11.81
N LYS A 174 0.78 -2.02 -12.93
CA LYS A 174 0.43 -1.34 -14.19
C LYS A 174 -0.92 -0.62 -14.18
N GLN A 175 -1.82 -0.94 -13.24
CA GLN A 175 -3.14 -0.29 -13.16
C GLN A 175 -3.12 0.98 -12.31
N VAL A 176 -2.15 1.13 -11.41
CA VAL A 176 -2.07 2.32 -10.55
C VAL A 176 -1.54 3.50 -11.36
N ASN A 177 -2.28 4.60 -11.40
CA ASN A 177 -1.86 5.84 -12.06
C ASN A 177 -0.87 6.64 -11.20
N LEU A 178 0.36 6.14 -11.08
CA LEU A 178 1.42 6.73 -10.25
C LEU A 178 1.81 8.13 -10.74
N THR A 179 1.87 8.34 -12.06
CA THR A 179 2.14 9.66 -12.65
C THR A 179 1.05 10.68 -12.31
N GLY A 180 -0.22 10.29 -12.37
CA GLY A 180 -1.33 11.15 -11.96
C GLY A 180 -1.30 11.47 -10.46
N LEU A 181 -0.96 10.48 -9.63
CA LEU A 181 -0.80 10.69 -8.19
C LEU A 181 0.35 11.66 -7.90
N ALA A 182 1.47 11.55 -8.62
CA ALA A 182 2.59 12.48 -8.53
C ALA A 182 2.23 13.91 -8.94
N ALA A 183 1.18 14.09 -9.75
CA ALA A 183 0.69 15.40 -10.19
C ALA A 183 -0.31 16.04 -9.20
N LEU A 184 -0.79 15.30 -8.19
CA LEU A 184 -1.62 15.85 -7.11
C LEU A 184 -0.77 16.68 -6.14
N THR A 185 -0.93 18.00 -6.19
CA THR A 185 -0.31 18.98 -5.28
C THR A 185 -1.17 19.29 -4.07
#